data_AF-T2JV25-F1
#
_entry.id   AF-T2JV25-F1
#
_cell.length_a   1.000
_cell.length_b   1.000
_cell.length_c   1.000
_cell.angle_alpha   90.00
_cell.angle_beta   90.00
_cell.angle_gamma   90.00
#
_symmetry.space_group_name_H-M   'P 1'
#
loop_
_entity.id
_entity.type
_entity.pdbx_description
1 polymer ?
#
loop_
_entity_poly.entity_id
_entity_poly.type
_entity_poly.pdbx_seq_one_letter_code
_entity_poly.pdbx_strand_id
1 'polypeptide(L)'
;MEWGFPIPKDPSHTIYVWFDALLGYVTALLEPEAEPTLNNALSTWWPINLHLIGKDILRFHAIYWPAMLMSAELPLPDKVFGHGFLTKDGDKKWAKPWETH
;
A
#
# COMPACT_ATOMS: atom_id res chain seq x y z
N MET A 1 -13.41 -17.59 9.35
CA MET A 1 -13.54 -16.53 8.32
C MET A 1 -12.17 -16.40 7.71
N GLU A 2 -11.96 -16.96 6.51
CA GLU A 2 -10.71 -16.72 5.77
C GLU A 2 -10.85 -15.35 5.11
N TRP A 3 -10.25 -14.33 5.73
CA TRP A 3 -10.26 -12.97 5.19
C TRP A 3 -8.91 -12.71 4.51
N GLY A 4 -8.94 -12.46 3.20
CA GLY A 4 -7.78 -12.18 2.36
C GLY A 4 -7.78 -12.98 1.05
N PHE A 5 -6.82 -12.69 0.17
CA PHE A 5 -6.67 -13.36 -1.12
C PHE A 5 -5.77 -14.61 -1.00
N PRO A 6 -6.20 -15.79 -1.49
CA PRO A 6 -5.35 -16.98 -1.50
C PRO A 6 -4.19 -16.83 -2.49
N ILE A 7 -3.04 -17.44 -2.19
CA ILE A 7 -1.91 -17.47 -3.12
C ILE A 7 -2.28 -18.33 -4.35
N PRO A 8 -2.14 -17.82 -5.58
CA PRO A 8 -2.58 -18.56 -6.79
C PRO A 8 -1.95 -19.95 -6.96
N LYS A 9 -0.73 -20.14 -6.46
CA LYS A 9 0.02 -21.41 -6.54
C LYS A 9 -0.18 -22.33 -5.34
N ASP A 10 -0.69 -21.81 -4.22
CA ASP A 10 -0.94 -22.57 -3.00
C ASP A 10 -2.12 -21.96 -2.23
N PRO A 11 -3.35 -22.46 -2.48
CA PRO A 11 -4.55 -21.92 -1.87
C PRO A 11 -4.63 -22.10 -0.34
N SER A 12 -3.74 -22.89 0.27
CA SER A 12 -3.68 -23.05 1.73
C SER A 12 -3.07 -21.83 2.44
N HIS A 13 -2.43 -20.94 1.69
CA HIS A 13 -1.81 -19.72 2.18
C HIS A 13 -2.54 -18.48 1.68
N THR A 14 -2.68 -17.48 2.56
CA THR A 14 -3.31 -16.19 2.25
C THR A 14 -2.24 -15.10 2.14
N ILE A 15 -2.42 -14.18 1.18
CA ILE A 15 -1.57 -13.01 1.01
C ILE A 15 -1.66 -12.13 2.25
N TYR A 16 -0.51 -11.78 2.82
CA TYR A 16 -0.42 -10.89 3.97
C TYR A 16 -0.95 -9.49 3.63
N VAL A 17 -1.75 -8.90 4.52
CA VAL A 17 -2.51 -7.65 4.26
C VAL A 17 -1.67 -6.47 3.75
N TRP A 18 -0.41 -6.34 4.21
CA TRP A 18 0.45 -5.25 3.74
C TRP A 18 0.92 -5.43 2.30
N PHE A 19 0.98 -6.66 1.79
CA PHE A 19 1.30 -6.91 0.40
C PHE A 19 0.19 -6.39 -0.51
N ASP A 20 -1.06 -6.74 -0.19
CA ASP A 20 -2.25 -6.27 -0.91
C ASP A 20 -2.42 -4.74 -0.80
N ALA A 21 -2.29 -4.19 0.40
CA ALA A 21 -2.43 -2.75 0.63
C ALA A 21 -1.41 -1.91 -0.18
N LEU A 22 -0.16 -2.40 -0.31
CA LEU A 22 0.86 -1.70 -1.09
C LEU A 22 0.63 -1.82 -2.60
N LEU A 23 0.10 -2.97 -3.08
CA LEU A 23 -0.31 -3.12 -4.47
C LEU A 23 -1.47 -2.19 -4.84
N GLY A 24 -2.26 -1.75 -3.86
CA GLY A 24 -3.28 -0.70 -4.03
C GLY A 24 -2.76 0.57 -4.72
N TYR A 25 -1.49 0.94 -4.52
CA TYR A 25 -0.90 2.09 -5.22
C TYR A 25 -0.75 1.87 -6.72
N VAL A 26 -0.52 0.63 -7.15
CA VAL A 26 -0.39 0.27 -8.56
C VAL A 26 -1.76 0.15 -9.20
N THR A 27 -2.69 -0.55 -8.54
CA THR A 27 -4.04 -0.77 -9.10
C THR A 27 -4.84 0.52 -9.21
N ALA A 28 -4.61 1.50 -8.32
CA ALA A 28 -5.23 2.82 -8.40
C ALA A 28 -4.84 3.63 -9.64
N LEU A 29 -3.77 3.25 -10.35
CA LEU A 29 -3.33 3.90 -11.60
C LEU A 29 -4.00 3.31 -12.84
N LEU A 30 -4.74 2.21 -12.71
CA LEU A 30 -5.44 1.58 -13.83
C LEU A 30 -6.62 2.46 -14.28
N GLU A 31 -6.64 2.80 -15.57
CA GLU A 31 -7.78 3.49 -16.16
C GLU A 31 -9.05 2.62 -16.10
N PRO A 32 -10.23 3.19 -15.80
CA PRO A 32 -11.46 2.40 -15.55
C PRO A 32 -11.85 1.43 -16.67
N GLU A 33 -11.54 1.79 -17.92
CA GLU A 33 -11.88 1.01 -19.12
C GLU A 33 -10.72 0.12 -19.62
N ALA A 34 -9.56 0.15 -18.96
CA ALA A 34 -8.41 -0.63 -19.35
C ALA A 34 -8.47 -2.05 -18.77
N GLU A 35 -7.98 -3.04 -19.52
CA GLU A 35 -7.83 -4.39 -18.98
C GLU A 35 -6.89 -4.38 -17.76
N PRO A 36 -7.21 -5.15 -16.69
CA PRO A 36 -6.46 -5.13 -15.42
C PRO A 36 -5.15 -5.91 -15.53
N THR A 37 -4.22 -5.36 -16.31
CA THR A 37 -2.85 -5.86 -16.46
C THR A 37 -1.87 -4.91 -15.80
N LEU A 38 -0.74 -5.45 -15.34
CA LEU A 38 0.33 -4.64 -14.73
C LEU A 38 0.81 -3.54 -15.71
N ASN A 39 0.96 -3.87 -16.99
CA ASN A 39 1.41 -2.91 -18.00
C ASN A 39 0.45 -1.74 -18.16
N ASN A 40 -0.86 -2.00 -18.17
CA ASN A 40 -1.86 -0.94 -18.28
C ASN A 40 -1.89 -0.07 -17.02
N ALA A 41 -1.81 -0.68 -15.84
CA ALA A 41 -1.75 0.05 -14.57
C ALA A 41 -0.53 0.97 -14.47
N LEU A 42 0.63 0.57 -15.01
CA LEU A 42 1.87 1.35 -14.93
C LEU A 42 2.09 2.32 -16.10
N SER A 43 1.13 2.46 -17.02
CA SER A 43 1.34 3.12 -18.32
C SER A 43 1.52 4.65 -18.27
N THR A 44 0.88 5.33 -17.31
CA THR A 44 0.77 6.82 -17.35
C THR A 44 1.50 7.53 -16.22
N TRP A 45 1.47 6.98 -15.00
CA TRP A 45 1.88 7.71 -13.77
C TRP A 45 3.02 7.03 -12.99
N TRP A 46 3.57 5.94 -13.52
CA TRP A 46 4.63 5.18 -12.88
C TRP A 46 6.01 5.54 -13.47
N PRO A 47 7.06 5.69 -12.65
CA PRO A 47 7.13 5.51 -11.20
C PRO A 47 6.51 6.66 -10.39
N ILE A 48 5.88 6.35 -9.26
CA ILE A 48 5.37 7.36 -8.32
C ILE A 48 6.56 8.05 -7.62
N ASN A 49 6.74 9.34 -7.86
CA ASN A 49 7.92 10.07 -7.36
C ASN A 49 7.84 10.41 -5.87
N LEU A 50 6.66 10.39 -5.24
CA LEU A 50 6.47 10.76 -3.83
C LEU A 50 5.43 9.89 -3.12
N HIS A 51 5.86 9.21 -2.05
CA HIS A 51 4.97 8.55 -1.10
C HIS A 51 4.83 9.39 0.18
N LEU A 52 3.66 9.98 0.42
CA LEU A 52 3.35 10.71 1.65
C LEU A 52 2.70 9.76 2.67
N ILE A 53 3.35 9.51 3.80
CA ILE A 53 2.90 8.51 4.78
C ILE A 53 3.03 8.98 6.23
N GLY A 54 2.25 8.37 7.13
CA GLY A 54 2.44 8.55 8.57
C GLY A 54 3.68 7.80 9.09
N LYS A 55 4.30 8.31 10.16
CA LYS A 55 5.53 7.71 10.73
C LYS A 55 5.41 6.21 11.08
N ASP A 56 4.24 5.72 11.47
CA ASP A 56 4.08 4.35 11.98
C ASP A 56 4.12 3.29 10.87
N ILE A 57 3.96 3.69 9.60
CA ILE A 57 3.99 2.80 8.45
C ILE A 57 5.26 2.96 7.61
N LEU A 58 6.25 3.70 8.11
CA LEU A 58 7.50 4.02 7.42
C LEU A 58 8.27 2.77 6.98
N ARG A 59 8.37 1.76 7.87
CA ARG A 59 9.06 0.50 7.54
C ARG A 59 8.45 -0.22 6.33
N PHE A 60 7.13 -0.12 6.14
CA PHE A 60 6.44 -0.74 5.01
C PHE A 60 6.76 -0.04 3.70
N HIS A 61 6.92 1.28 3.72
CA HIS A 61 7.11 2.07 2.51
C HIS A 61 8.58 2.32 2.17
N ALA A 62 9.48 2.24 3.15
CA ALA A 62 10.92 2.50 2.97
C ALA A 62 11.77 1.22 2.90
N ILE A 63 11.23 0.06 3.29
CA ILE A 63 11.97 -1.23 3.26
C ILE A 63 11.20 -2.27 2.46
N TYR A 64 10.00 -2.64 2.91
CA TYR A 64 9.26 -3.74 2.29
C TYR A 64 8.80 -3.40 0.87
N TRP A 65 8.23 -2.21 0.65
CA TRP A 65 7.76 -1.80 -0.67
C TRP A 65 8.90 -1.70 -1.71
N PRO A 66 10.04 -1.02 -1.44
CA PRO A 66 11.17 -1.05 -2.36
C PRO A 66 11.68 -2.47 -2.64
N ALA A 67 11.79 -3.34 -1.62
CA ALA A 67 12.22 -4.72 -1.83
C ALA A 67 11.26 -5.51 -2.74
N MET A 68 9.94 -5.31 -2.59
CA MET A 68 8.93 -5.91 -3.47
C MET A 68 9.08 -5.42 -4.91
N LEU A 69 9.24 -4.11 -5.13
CA LEU A 69 9.44 -3.52 -6.45
C LEU A 69 10.74 -4.01 -7.10
N MET A 70 11.84 -4.06 -6.35
CA MET A 70 13.12 -4.61 -6.82
C MET A 70 12.98 -6.07 -7.25
N SER A 71 12.26 -6.89 -6.46
CA SER A 71 12.01 -8.29 -6.79
C SER A 71 11.13 -8.46 -8.04
N ALA A 72 10.31 -7.47 -8.37
CA ALA A 72 9.47 -7.44 -9.56
C ALA A 72 10.12 -6.69 -10.74
N GLU A 73 11.38 -6.27 -10.60
CA GLU A 73 12.13 -5.48 -11.58
C GLU A 73 11.44 -4.16 -11.97
N LEU A 74 10.70 -3.57 -11.03
CA LEU A 74 10.01 -2.29 -11.21
C LEU A 74 10.83 -1.12 -10.65
N PRO A 75 10.73 0.08 -11.26
CA PRO A 75 11.42 1.27 -10.76
C PRO A 75 10.90 1.68 -9.38
N LEU A 76 11.81 2.21 -8.55
CA LEU A 76 11.54 2.60 -7.17
C LEU A 76 11.00 4.02 -7.08
N PRO A 77 10.23 4.35 -6.04
CA PRO A 77 9.83 5.72 -5.77
C PRO A 77 11.05 6.58 -5.44
N ASP A 78 11.10 7.80 -6.00
CA ASP A 78 12.24 8.71 -5.78
C ASP A 78 12.35 9.18 -4.32
N LYS A 79 11.21 9.39 -3.65
CA LYS A 79 11.15 9.93 -2.29
C LYS A 79 10.01 9.32 -1.47
N VAL A 80 10.29 9.03 -0.19
CA VAL A 80 9.29 8.67 0.82
C VAL A 80 9.30 9.76 1.91
N PHE A 81 8.17 10.43 2.10
CA PHE A 81 8.03 11.49 3.10
C PHE A 81 7.14 11.02 4.26
N GLY A 82 7.75 10.87 5.44
CA GLY A 82 7.05 10.54 6.67
C GLY A 82 6.61 11.80 7.43
N HIS A 83 5.31 12.02 7.61
CA HIS A 83 4.80 13.08 8.47
C HIS A 83 4.38 12.55 9.86
N GLY A 84 4.48 13.42 10.87
CA GLY A 84 3.96 13.16 12.20
C GLY A 84 2.42 13.14 12.23
N PHE A 85 1.86 12.79 13.38
CA PHE A 85 0.40 12.83 13.55
C PHE A 85 -0.13 14.24 13.38
N LEU A 86 -1.25 14.37 12.67
CA LEU A 86 -2.07 15.59 12.70
C LEU A 86 -2.64 15.72 14.12
N THR A 87 -2.09 16.61 14.94
CA THR A 87 -2.66 16.98 16.23
C THR A 87 -3.64 18.14 16.03
N LYS A 88 -4.85 18.01 16.56
CA LYS A 88 -5.75 19.15 16.79
C LYS A 88 -5.78 19.32 18.31
N ASP A 89 -5.29 20.47 18.79
CA ASP A 89 -5.32 20.87 20.20
C ASP A 89 -4.56 19.96 21.19
N GLY A 90 -3.38 19.44 20.81
CA GLY A 90 -2.47 18.76 21.75
C GLY A 90 -2.85 17.32 22.14
N ASP A 91 -4.09 16.89 21.90
CA ASP A 91 -4.54 15.53 22.17
C ASP A 91 -4.37 14.61 20.94
N LYS A 92 -3.75 13.45 21.19
CA LYS A 92 -3.60 12.39 20.18
C LYS A 92 -4.98 11.85 19.77
N LYS A 93 -5.17 11.63 18.48
CA LYS A 93 -6.45 11.25 17.88
C LYS A 93 -7.07 9.97 18.48
N TRP A 94 -8.34 10.15 18.83
CA TRP A 94 -9.46 9.22 18.96
C TRP A 94 -9.31 7.87 18.23
N ALA A 95 -9.19 6.78 18.99
CA ALA A 95 -9.86 5.55 18.64
C ALA A 95 -11.34 5.74 19.01
N LYS A 96 -12.29 5.40 18.14
CA LYS A 96 -13.69 5.29 18.59
C LYS A 96 -13.72 4.23 19.70
N PRO A 97 -14.24 4.53 20.90
CA PRO A 97 -14.59 3.48 21.83
C PRO A 97 -15.57 2.57 21.10
N TRP A 98 -15.28 1.29 21.07
CA TRP A 98 -16.30 0.30 20.77
C TRP A 98 -17.34 0.46 21.89
N GLU A 99 -18.48 1.08 21.58
CA GLU A 99 -19.61 1.04 22.50
C GLU A 99 -20.24 -0.34 22.34
N THR A 100 -20.07 -1.18 23.36
CA THR A 100 -20.86 -2.40 23.54
C THR A 100 -22.34 -2.03 23.65
N HIS A 101 -23.12 -2.48 22.67
CA HIS A 101 -24.54 -2.75 22.83
C HIS A 101 -24.76 -4.26 22.75
#